data_AF-A0A4R6DNF4-F1
#
_entry.id   AF-A0A4R6DNF4-F1
#
_cell.length_a   1.000
_cell.length_b   1.000
_cell.length_c   1.000
_cell.angle_alpha   90.00
_cell.angle_beta   90.00
_cell.angle_gamma   90.00
#
_symmetry.space_group_name_H-M   'P 1'
#
loop_
_entity.id
_entity.type
_entity.pdbx_description
1 polymer ?
#
loop_
_entity_poly.entity_id
_entity_poly.type
_entity_poly.pdbx_seq_one_letter_code
_entity_poly.pdbx_strand_id
1 'polypeptide(L)'
;MFTFDNSLAKGRKMSDDLSKLMLRAYNAEADSSVRSLRAGNVETAKRRLEKSRDAIAKLGSMMEMRISPAFHALREEEVELTSDWLMRKQDEREREREERARLREERRVQQELDAERERLDKERALIEQTIAQLRLNGQIDPDLERRLLAIDEAITQNDFRTANIRAGYVYVISNRGAFGPDVVKIGLTRRLEPLERVSELSGASVPFRFDVHTIYFSEDAVTLETELHRHFASRALNQANSRKEFFFATPAEVRDVLMQKVGALLEFREDAEALEYLQSVGSWPRRSETALT
;
A
#
# COMPACT_ATOMS: atom_id res chain seq x y z
N MET A 1 47.86 32.05 -28.47
CA MET A 1 47.49 33.26 -27.70
C MET A 1 46.47 34.02 -28.53
N PHE A 2 45.22 34.18 -28.05
CA PHE A 2 44.12 34.76 -28.83
C PHE A 2 44.08 36.29 -28.68
N THR A 3 44.14 37.01 -29.80
CA THR A 3 43.97 38.46 -29.88
C THR A 3 42.67 38.79 -30.58
N PHE A 4 41.87 39.69 -30.03
CA PHE A 4 40.68 40.22 -30.68
C PHE A 4 40.89 41.69 -30.99
N ASP A 5 40.68 42.09 -32.24
CA ASP A 5 40.88 43.49 -32.67
C ASP A 5 42.27 44.03 -32.28
N ASN A 6 43.31 43.25 -32.60
CA ASN A 6 44.72 43.49 -32.25
C ASN A 6 45.01 43.73 -30.75
N SER A 7 44.09 43.37 -29.85
CA SER A 7 44.25 43.54 -28.41
C SER A 7 44.17 42.21 -27.68
N LEU A 8 45.24 41.88 -26.94
CA LEU A 8 45.26 40.77 -26.00
C LEU A 8 44.25 40.95 -24.86
N ALA A 9 44.06 42.19 -24.39
CA ALA A 9 43.10 42.49 -23.34
C ALA A 9 41.66 42.24 -23.80
N LYS A 10 41.30 42.66 -25.02
CA LYS A 10 39.98 42.37 -25.61
C LYS A 10 39.78 40.87 -25.85
N GLY A 11 40.80 40.15 -26.30
CA GLY A 11 40.76 38.69 -26.47
C GLY A 11 40.52 37.93 -25.16
N ARG A 12 41.20 38.35 -24.07
CA ARG A 12 40.96 37.81 -22.71
C ARG A 12 39.55 38.06 -22.24
N LYS A 13 39.04 39.30 -22.40
CA LYS A 13 37.67 39.66 -22.00
C LYS A 13 36.63 38.83 -22.75
N MET A 14 36.76 38.69 -24.07
CA MET A 14 35.86 37.88 -24.88
C MET A 14 35.84 36.41 -24.43
N SER A 15 37.02 35.86 -24.12
CA SER A 15 37.13 34.48 -23.63
C SER A 15 36.46 34.30 -22.26
N ASP A 16 36.62 35.28 -21.36
CA ASP A 16 36.00 35.28 -20.03
C ASP A 16 34.46 35.37 -20.15
N ASP A 17 33.95 36.29 -20.97
CA ASP A 17 32.51 36.46 -21.19
C ASP A 17 31.87 35.21 -21.83
N LEU A 18 32.56 34.58 -22.79
CA LEU A 18 32.10 33.34 -23.41
C LEU A 18 32.10 32.17 -22.42
N SER A 19 33.13 32.05 -21.57
CA SER A 19 33.20 31.01 -20.55
C SER A 19 32.04 31.10 -19.56
N LYS A 20 31.68 32.33 -19.14
CA LYS A 20 30.51 32.59 -18.28
C LYS A 20 29.20 32.20 -18.96
N LEU A 21 29.06 32.49 -20.25
CA LEU A 21 27.86 32.13 -21.01
C LEU A 21 27.72 30.61 -21.14
N MET A 22 28.80 29.90 -21.47
CA MET A 22 28.82 28.44 -21.54
C MET A 22 28.50 27.79 -20.19
N LEU A 23 29.08 28.29 -19.10
CA LEU A 23 28.80 27.81 -17.75
C LEU A 23 27.33 28.03 -17.37
N ARG A 24 26.76 29.19 -17.70
CA ARG A 24 25.32 29.46 -17.49
C ARG A 24 24.44 28.51 -18.30
N ALA A 25 24.78 28.25 -19.55
CA ALA A 25 24.04 27.31 -20.39
C ALA A 25 24.08 25.88 -19.80
N TYR A 26 25.26 25.42 -19.37
CA TYR A 26 25.40 24.13 -18.70
C TYR A 26 24.56 24.05 -17.42
N ASN A 27 24.68 25.06 -16.54
CA ASN A 27 23.94 25.10 -15.28
C ASN A 27 22.43 25.14 -15.50
N ALA A 28 21.94 25.83 -16.53
CA ALA A 28 20.51 25.85 -16.85
C ALA A 28 20.00 24.44 -17.20
N GLU A 29 20.75 23.67 -17.99
CA GLU A 29 20.40 22.28 -18.31
C GLU A 29 20.50 21.36 -17.09
N ALA A 30 21.51 21.58 -16.23
CA ALA A 30 21.67 20.82 -15.00
C ALA A 30 20.52 21.07 -14.02
N ASP A 31 20.19 22.33 -13.75
CA ASP A 31 19.10 22.70 -12.87
C ASP A 31 17.74 22.23 -13.42
N SER A 32 17.56 22.24 -14.75
CA SER A 32 16.37 21.67 -15.41
C SER A 32 16.28 20.16 -15.22
N SER A 33 17.41 19.45 -15.32
CA SER A 33 17.50 18.01 -15.10
C SER A 33 17.15 17.64 -13.66
N VAL A 34 17.69 18.38 -12.68
CA VAL A 34 17.36 18.22 -11.26
C VAL A 34 15.88 18.49 -10.98
N ARG A 35 15.31 19.59 -11.52
CA ARG A 35 13.90 19.95 -11.31
C ARG A 35 12.91 18.95 -11.90
N SER A 36 13.25 18.34 -13.02
CA SER A 36 12.39 17.38 -13.72
C SER A 36 12.63 15.93 -13.30
N LEU A 37 13.55 15.70 -12.36
CA LEU A 37 13.91 14.38 -11.89
C LEU A 37 12.73 13.69 -11.20
N ARG A 38 12.56 12.40 -11.52
CA ARG A 38 11.59 11.50 -10.87
C ARG A 38 12.35 10.36 -10.23
N ALA A 39 11.78 9.78 -9.17
CA ALA A 39 12.33 8.60 -8.52
C ALA A 39 12.61 7.50 -9.56
N GLY A 40 13.85 7.00 -9.60
CA GLY A 40 14.28 5.93 -10.49
C GLY A 40 14.78 6.34 -11.89
N ASN A 41 14.83 7.63 -12.24
CA ASN A 41 15.27 8.09 -13.57
C ASN A 41 16.67 8.74 -13.61
N VAL A 42 17.56 8.34 -12.72
CA VAL A 42 18.92 8.91 -12.54
C VAL A 42 19.74 8.84 -13.81
N GLU A 43 19.78 7.69 -14.46
CA GLU A 43 20.61 7.45 -15.64
C GLU A 43 20.23 8.33 -16.82
N THR A 44 18.93 8.61 -17.00
CA THR A 44 18.48 9.53 -18.05
C THR A 44 18.92 10.96 -17.78
N ALA A 45 18.89 11.39 -16.51
CA ALA A 45 19.34 12.72 -16.12
C ALA A 45 20.87 12.87 -16.28
N LYS A 46 21.66 11.87 -15.87
CA LYS A 46 23.12 11.84 -16.11
C LYS A 46 23.46 11.92 -17.59
N ARG A 47 22.81 11.10 -18.44
CA ARG A 47 22.99 11.15 -19.90
C ARG A 47 22.67 12.51 -20.50
N ARG A 48 21.70 13.24 -19.95
CA ARG A 48 21.37 14.61 -20.39
C ARG A 48 22.49 15.59 -20.01
N LEU A 49 23.01 15.50 -18.79
CA LEU A 49 24.18 16.30 -18.35
C LEU A 49 25.40 16.03 -19.24
N GLU A 50 25.68 14.76 -19.52
CA GLU A 50 26.79 14.35 -20.38
C GLU A 50 26.65 14.93 -21.79
N LYS A 51 25.47 14.80 -22.41
CA LYS A 51 25.20 15.41 -23.72
C LYS A 51 25.37 16.93 -23.72
N SER A 52 24.95 17.61 -22.64
CA SER A 52 25.13 19.05 -22.48
C SER A 52 26.61 19.44 -22.38
N ARG A 53 27.38 18.70 -21.59
CA ARG A 53 28.84 18.85 -21.46
C ARG A 53 29.53 18.72 -22.82
N ASP A 54 29.19 17.66 -23.56
CA ASP A 54 29.81 17.36 -24.84
C ASP A 54 29.42 18.38 -25.93
N ALA A 55 28.17 18.86 -25.91
CA ALA A 55 27.72 19.94 -26.80
C ALA A 55 28.50 21.25 -26.54
N ILE A 56 28.73 21.60 -25.28
CA ILE A 56 29.52 22.78 -24.90
C ILE A 56 30.98 22.62 -25.32
N ALA A 57 31.58 21.45 -25.11
CA ALA A 57 32.95 21.17 -25.56
C ALA A 57 33.09 21.30 -27.09
N LYS A 58 32.08 20.85 -27.85
CA LYS A 58 32.04 20.99 -29.31
C LYS A 58 31.98 22.46 -29.74
N LEU A 59 31.11 23.27 -29.12
CA LEU A 59 31.00 24.71 -29.39
C LEU A 59 32.25 25.49 -28.95
N GLY A 60 32.91 25.06 -27.88
CA GLY A 60 34.13 25.66 -27.32
C GLY A 60 35.44 25.18 -27.94
N SER A 61 35.39 24.25 -28.90
CA SER A 61 36.56 23.56 -29.47
C SER A 61 37.65 24.50 -29.98
N MET A 62 37.28 25.58 -30.69
CA MET A 62 38.24 26.57 -31.23
C MET A 62 39.07 27.27 -30.15
N MET A 63 38.55 27.38 -28.92
CA MET A 63 39.21 28.01 -27.79
C MET A 63 39.60 26.99 -26.71
N GLU A 64 39.52 25.70 -27.02
CA GLU A 64 39.75 24.58 -26.09
C GLU A 64 38.93 24.67 -24.78
N MET A 65 37.76 25.32 -24.85
CA MET A 65 36.87 25.49 -23.70
C MET A 65 36.04 24.24 -23.46
N ARG A 66 36.03 23.79 -22.21
CA ARG A 66 35.23 22.64 -21.76
C ARG A 66 34.77 22.85 -20.32
N ILE A 67 33.68 22.17 -19.96
CA ILE A 67 33.29 22.05 -18.55
C ILE A 67 34.33 21.18 -17.84
N SER A 68 34.77 21.62 -16.66
CA SER A 68 35.71 20.84 -15.84
C SER A 68 35.14 19.47 -15.50
N PRO A 69 35.88 18.36 -15.69
CA PRO A 69 35.43 17.02 -15.31
C PRO A 69 35.03 16.93 -13.83
N ALA A 70 35.78 17.60 -12.94
CA ALA A 70 35.46 17.63 -11.51
C ALA A 70 34.13 18.36 -11.22
N PHE A 71 33.87 19.46 -11.93
CA PHE A 71 32.59 20.17 -11.78
C PHE A 71 31.41 19.38 -12.36
N HIS A 72 31.63 18.67 -13.47
CA HIS A 72 30.63 17.78 -14.04
C HIS A 72 30.29 16.63 -13.08
N ALA A 73 31.29 15.99 -12.48
CA ALA A 73 31.09 14.94 -11.49
C ALA A 73 30.26 15.42 -10.27
N LEU A 74 30.50 16.64 -9.79
CA LEU A 74 29.67 17.23 -8.71
C LEU A 74 28.20 17.41 -9.13
N ARG A 75 27.92 17.71 -10.40
CA ARG A 75 26.54 17.80 -10.91
C ARG A 75 25.90 16.42 -11.08
N GLU A 76 26.68 15.40 -11.42
CA GLU A 76 26.18 14.02 -11.43
C GLU A 76 25.85 13.55 -10.00
N GLU A 77 26.72 13.84 -9.02
CA GLU A 77 26.49 13.57 -7.60
C GLU A 77 25.23 14.29 -7.09
N GLU A 78 25.03 15.56 -7.47
CA GLU A 78 23.80 16.31 -7.14
C GLU A 78 22.53 15.59 -7.65
N VAL A 79 22.56 15.05 -8.87
CA VAL A 79 21.45 14.29 -9.46
C VAL A 79 21.20 12.98 -8.69
N GLU A 80 22.25 12.26 -8.31
CA GLU A 80 22.16 11.05 -7.49
C GLU A 80 21.53 11.35 -6.12
N LEU A 81 22.09 12.34 -5.40
CA LEU A 81 21.59 12.75 -4.09
C LEU A 81 20.13 13.23 -4.15
N THR A 82 19.76 13.96 -5.21
CA THR A 82 18.38 14.40 -5.41
C THR A 82 17.45 13.21 -5.64
N SER A 83 17.87 12.20 -6.40
CA SER A 83 17.07 10.99 -6.60
C SER A 83 16.87 10.22 -5.30
N ASP A 84 17.94 10.02 -4.53
CA ASP A 84 17.87 9.35 -3.23
C ASP A 84 16.94 10.08 -2.27
N TRP A 85 17.02 11.41 -2.24
CA TRP A 85 16.09 12.23 -1.46
C TRP A 85 14.64 12.10 -1.94
N LEU A 86 14.39 12.12 -3.25
CA LEU A 86 13.04 11.94 -3.81
C LEU A 86 12.47 10.56 -3.47
N MET A 87 13.28 9.50 -3.53
CA MET A 87 12.88 8.14 -3.14
C MET A 87 12.52 8.09 -1.66
N ARG A 88 13.38 8.59 -0.77
CA ARG A 88 13.10 8.62 0.68
C ARG A 88 11.86 9.44 1.01
N LYS A 89 11.66 10.58 0.34
CA LYS A 89 10.47 11.42 0.51
C LYS A 89 9.20 10.72 0.04
N GLN A 90 9.27 9.95 -1.03
CA GLN A 90 8.15 9.13 -1.49
C GLN A 90 7.80 8.06 -0.45
N ASP A 91 8.82 7.36 0.07
CA ASP A 91 8.64 6.33 1.11
C ASP A 91 8.03 6.90 2.39
N GLU A 92 8.52 8.06 2.85
CA GLU A 92 7.97 8.77 4.01
C GLU A 92 6.49 9.13 3.78
N ARG A 93 6.16 9.70 2.62
CA ARG A 93 4.78 10.02 2.27
C ARG A 93 3.88 8.78 2.16
N GLU A 94 4.42 7.63 1.76
CA GLU A 94 3.70 6.36 1.79
C GLU A 94 3.49 5.85 3.21
N ARG A 95 4.49 5.96 4.08
CA ARG A 95 4.38 5.63 5.52
C ARG A 95 3.31 6.47 6.21
N GLU A 96 3.34 7.79 6.04
CA GLU A 96 2.32 8.68 6.61
C GLU A 96 0.91 8.37 6.11
N ARG A 97 0.77 8.04 4.82
CA ARG A 97 -0.53 7.67 4.23
C ARG A 97 -1.08 6.38 4.84
N GLU A 98 -0.23 5.38 5.01
CA GLU A 98 -0.61 4.09 5.60
C GLU A 98 -0.91 4.22 7.09
N GLU A 99 -0.10 4.97 7.84
CA GLU A 99 -0.36 5.25 9.25
C GLU A 99 -1.69 5.99 9.44
N ARG A 100 -1.96 7.02 8.62
CA ARG A 100 -3.24 7.72 8.64
C ARG A 100 -4.41 6.81 8.28
N ALA A 101 -4.23 5.89 7.35
CA ALA A 101 -5.27 4.91 7.00
C ALA A 101 -5.53 3.96 8.17
N ARG A 102 -4.48 3.46 8.83
CA ARG A 102 -4.56 2.61 10.01
C ARG A 102 -5.28 3.30 11.17
N LEU A 103 -4.89 4.54 11.49
CA LEU A 103 -5.55 5.33 12.56
C LEU A 103 -7.03 5.59 12.27
N ARG A 104 -7.41 5.81 11.00
CA ARG A 104 -8.82 5.94 10.63
C ARG A 104 -9.58 4.63 10.81
N GLU A 105 -8.96 3.51 10.44
CA GLU A 105 -9.56 2.18 10.61
C GLU A 105 -9.74 1.84 12.08
N GLU A 106 -8.73 2.07 12.92
CA GLU A 106 -8.82 1.86 14.37
C GLU A 106 -9.91 2.70 15.01
N ARG A 107 -10.08 3.96 14.59
CA ARG A 107 -11.19 4.82 15.05
C ARG A 107 -12.56 4.29 14.62
N ARG A 108 -12.69 3.77 13.40
CA ARG A 108 -13.96 3.19 12.91
C ARG A 108 -14.32 1.94 13.70
N VAL A 109 -13.36 1.05 13.91
CA VAL A 109 -13.55 -0.14 14.75
C VAL A 109 -14.01 0.25 16.16
N GLN A 110 -13.36 1.25 16.77
CA GLN A 110 -13.77 1.71 18.10
C GLN A 110 -15.20 2.25 18.11
N GLN A 111 -15.56 3.08 17.12
CA GLN A 111 -16.90 3.63 16.99
C GLN A 111 -17.96 2.54 16.79
N GLU A 112 -17.67 1.49 16.03
CA GLU A 112 -18.56 0.35 15.85
C GLU A 112 -18.75 -0.44 17.13
N LEU A 113 -17.67 -0.72 17.86
CA LEU A 113 -17.73 -1.45 19.13
C LEU A 113 -18.55 -0.66 20.16
N ASP A 114 -18.31 0.65 20.28
CA ASP A 114 -19.01 1.54 21.20
C ASP A 114 -20.51 1.63 20.84
N ALA A 115 -20.84 1.81 19.56
CA ALA A 115 -22.22 1.90 19.08
C ALA A 115 -22.98 0.58 19.29
N GLU A 116 -22.33 -0.55 19.05
CA GLU A 116 -22.90 -1.87 19.30
C GLU A 116 -23.12 -2.10 20.79
N ARG A 117 -22.18 -1.70 21.64
CA ARG A 117 -22.30 -1.80 23.09
C ARG A 117 -23.51 -1.00 23.59
N GLU A 118 -23.69 0.23 23.11
CA GLU A 118 -24.83 1.08 23.45
C GLU A 118 -26.16 0.48 22.98
N ARG A 119 -26.18 -0.12 21.78
CA ARG A 119 -27.36 -0.83 21.25
C ARG A 119 -27.76 -1.99 22.15
N LEU A 120 -26.79 -2.83 22.52
CA LEU A 120 -27.02 -3.99 23.39
C LEU A 120 -27.49 -3.57 24.79
N ASP A 121 -26.93 -2.50 25.38
CA ASP A 121 -27.40 -1.98 26.68
C ASP A 121 -28.86 -1.54 26.65
N LYS A 122 -29.28 -0.84 25.60
CA LYS A 122 -30.68 -0.41 25.43
C LYS A 122 -31.62 -1.60 25.28
N GLU A 123 -31.23 -2.60 24.50
CA GLU A 123 -32.03 -3.81 24.30
C GLU A 123 -32.13 -4.63 25.60
N ARG A 124 -31.01 -4.79 26.31
CA ARG A 124 -30.94 -5.44 27.63
C ARG A 124 -31.89 -4.77 28.62
N ALA A 125 -31.81 -3.45 28.78
CA ALA A 125 -32.65 -2.71 29.71
C ALA A 125 -34.15 -2.84 29.38
N LEU A 126 -34.51 -2.81 28.09
CA LEU A 126 -35.90 -3.00 27.65
C LEU A 126 -36.42 -4.40 28.02
N ILE A 127 -35.63 -5.45 27.76
CA ILE A 127 -36.01 -6.83 28.07
C ILE A 127 -36.11 -7.05 29.59
N GLU A 128 -35.16 -6.51 30.37
CA GLU A 128 -35.23 -6.58 31.83
C GLU A 128 -36.49 -5.92 32.39
N GLN A 129 -36.86 -4.73 31.89
CA GLN A 129 -38.10 -4.06 32.27
C GLN A 129 -39.33 -4.89 31.90
N THR A 130 -39.35 -5.49 30.71
CA THR A 130 -40.46 -6.34 30.24
C THR A 130 -40.61 -7.59 31.11
N ILE A 131 -39.50 -8.27 31.42
CA ILE A 131 -39.49 -9.44 32.32
C ILE A 131 -39.98 -9.06 33.71
N ALA A 132 -39.53 -7.92 34.26
CA ALA A 132 -39.98 -7.45 35.57
C ALA A 132 -41.49 -7.19 35.60
N GLN A 133 -42.06 -6.57 34.56
CA GLN A 133 -43.49 -6.35 34.44
C GLN A 133 -44.30 -7.64 34.34
N LEU A 134 -43.84 -8.61 33.53
CA LEU A 134 -44.51 -9.92 33.42
C LEU A 134 -44.50 -10.67 34.75
N ARG A 135 -43.38 -10.63 35.47
CA ARG A 135 -43.25 -11.26 36.80
C ARG A 135 -44.19 -10.63 37.83
N LEU A 136 -44.42 -9.32 37.78
CA LEU A 136 -45.42 -8.65 38.64
C LEU A 136 -46.84 -9.13 38.35
N ASN A 137 -47.14 -9.51 37.10
CA ASN A 137 -48.42 -10.07 36.68
C ASN A 137 -48.51 -11.59 36.87
N GLY A 138 -47.50 -12.22 37.49
CA GLY A 138 -47.43 -13.68 37.69
C GLY A 138 -47.17 -14.48 36.42
N GLN A 139 -46.76 -13.83 35.34
CA GLN A 139 -46.43 -14.46 34.06
C GLN A 139 -44.92 -14.64 33.91
N ILE A 140 -44.49 -15.74 33.31
CA ILE A 140 -43.09 -16.03 33.00
C ILE A 140 -43.00 -16.32 31.50
N ASP A 141 -42.04 -15.69 30.84
CA ASP A 141 -41.74 -15.90 29.42
C ASP A 141 -40.30 -16.43 29.27
N PRO A 142 -40.12 -17.75 29.08
CA PRO A 142 -38.82 -18.37 28.90
C PRO A 142 -38.08 -17.95 27.62
N ASP A 143 -38.77 -17.40 26.61
CA ASP A 143 -38.13 -16.90 25.40
C ASP A 143 -37.44 -15.55 25.67
N LEU A 144 -38.06 -14.67 26.46
CA LEU A 144 -37.44 -13.41 26.90
C LEU A 144 -36.21 -13.64 27.77
N GLU A 145 -36.25 -14.62 28.68
CA GLU A 145 -35.09 -14.98 29.51
C GLU A 145 -33.93 -15.53 28.67
N ARG A 146 -34.23 -16.37 27.66
CA ARG A 146 -33.21 -16.85 26.70
C ARG A 146 -32.61 -15.71 25.88
N ARG A 147 -33.43 -14.75 25.45
CA ARG A 147 -32.96 -13.57 24.72
C ARG A 147 -32.07 -12.68 25.58
N LEU A 148 -32.41 -12.50 26.86
CA LEU A 148 -31.57 -11.75 27.80
C LEU A 148 -30.18 -12.39 27.94
N LEU A 149 -30.12 -13.71 28.11
CA LEU A 149 -28.86 -14.45 28.17
C LEU A 149 -28.01 -14.28 26.90
N ALA A 150 -28.64 -14.34 25.73
CA ALA A 150 -27.95 -14.14 24.45
C ALA A 150 -27.36 -12.71 24.33
N ILE A 151 -28.07 -11.70 24.84
CA ILE A 151 -27.59 -10.31 24.86
C ILE A 151 -26.45 -10.15 25.86
N ASP A 152 -26.54 -10.74 27.05
CA ASP A 152 -25.46 -10.72 28.04
C ASP A 152 -24.17 -11.37 27.49
N GLU A 153 -24.32 -12.47 26.73
CA GLU A 153 -23.20 -13.09 26.02
C GLU A 153 -22.62 -12.17 24.93
N ALA A 154 -23.47 -11.54 24.12
CA ALA A 154 -23.04 -10.59 23.09
C ALA A 154 -22.30 -9.38 23.67
N ILE A 155 -22.76 -8.85 24.81
CA ILE A 155 -22.10 -7.79 25.57
C ILE A 155 -20.72 -8.25 26.03
N THR A 156 -20.64 -9.44 26.63
CA THR A 156 -19.38 -10.02 27.10
C THR A 156 -18.38 -10.18 25.94
N GLN A 157 -18.84 -10.62 24.77
CA GLN A 157 -17.99 -10.73 23.58
C GLN A 157 -17.54 -9.36 23.05
N ASN A 158 -18.40 -8.34 23.04
CA ASN A 158 -18.04 -6.97 22.65
C ASN A 158 -16.99 -6.38 23.63
N ASP A 159 -17.22 -6.51 24.93
CA ASP A 159 -16.32 -6.04 25.98
C ASP A 159 -14.95 -6.74 25.88
N PHE A 160 -14.95 -8.06 25.62
CA PHE A 160 -13.73 -8.82 25.37
C PHE A 160 -12.94 -8.28 24.18
N ARG A 161 -13.60 -8.00 23.05
CA ARG A 161 -12.95 -7.44 21.85
C ARG A 161 -12.42 -6.03 22.08
N THR A 162 -13.12 -5.23 22.88
CA THR A 162 -12.70 -3.88 23.26
C THR A 162 -11.47 -3.92 24.17
N ALA A 163 -11.44 -4.83 25.14
CA ALA A 163 -10.32 -4.99 26.06
C ALA A 163 -9.10 -5.66 25.41
N ASN A 164 -9.32 -6.64 24.53
CA ASN A 164 -8.25 -7.38 23.87
C ASN A 164 -8.00 -6.86 22.45
N ILE A 165 -7.06 -5.91 22.33
CA ILE A 165 -6.65 -5.32 21.04
C ILE A 165 -6.05 -6.33 20.06
N ARG A 166 -5.69 -7.55 20.50
CA ARG A 166 -5.14 -8.60 19.65
C ARG A 166 -6.22 -9.51 19.07
N ALA A 167 -7.43 -9.49 19.64
CA ALA A 167 -8.55 -10.28 19.14
C ALA A 167 -9.10 -9.69 17.84
N GLY A 168 -9.51 -10.56 16.93
CA GLY A 168 -10.10 -10.17 15.66
C GLY A 168 -10.24 -11.32 14.69
N TYR A 169 -10.46 -10.98 13.42
CA TYR A 169 -10.62 -11.93 12.34
C TYR A 169 -9.41 -11.89 11.41
N VAL A 170 -8.80 -13.04 11.16
CA VAL A 170 -7.87 -13.23 10.05
C VAL A 170 -8.66 -13.68 8.83
N TYR A 171 -8.50 -12.99 7.71
CA TYR A 171 -9.16 -13.32 6.45
C TYR A 171 -8.15 -13.67 5.37
N VAL A 172 -8.56 -14.58 4.49
CA VAL A 172 -7.84 -14.94 3.27
C VAL A 172 -8.76 -14.67 2.08
N ILE A 173 -8.31 -13.80 1.19
CA ILE A 173 -9.08 -13.37 0.02
C ILE A 173 -8.23 -13.40 -1.24
N SER A 174 -8.85 -13.58 -2.40
CA SER A 174 -8.14 -13.53 -3.68
C SER A 174 -8.91 -12.68 -4.69
N ASN A 175 -8.21 -12.23 -5.73
CA ASN A 175 -8.84 -11.52 -6.83
C ASN A 175 -8.13 -11.91 -8.13
N ARG A 176 -8.68 -12.93 -8.78
CA ARG A 176 -8.11 -13.49 -10.01
C ARG A 176 -7.96 -12.46 -11.11
N GLY A 177 -8.91 -11.54 -11.25
CA GLY A 177 -8.90 -10.57 -12.32
C GLY A 177 -7.88 -9.44 -12.13
N ALA A 178 -7.54 -9.10 -10.88
CA ALA A 178 -6.55 -8.07 -10.57
C ALA A 178 -5.13 -8.62 -10.44
N PHE A 179 -4.97 -9.80 -9.82
CA PHE A 179 -3.66 -10.32 -9.42
C PHE A 179 -3.29 -11.69 -10.02
N GLY A 180 -4.24 -12.39 -10.65
CA GLY A 180 -4.05 -13.74 -11.18
C GLY A 180 -4.53 -14.85 -10.23
N PRO A 181 -4.52 -16.12 -10.69
CA PRO A 181 -5.14 -17.25 -9.99
C PRO A 181 -4.41 -17.68 -8.71
N ASP A 182 -3.10 -17.47 -8.62
CA ASP A 182 -2.26 -17.96 -7.51
C ASP A 182 -1.77 -16.84 -6.59
N VAL A 183 -2.60 -15.81 -6.40
CA VAL A 183 -2.30 -14.69 -5.51
C VAL A 183 -3.41 -14.51 -4.49
N VAL A 184 -3.01 -14.57 -3.22
CA VAL A 184 -3.89 -14.37 -2.07
C VAL A 184 -3.43 -13.17 -1.25
N LYS A 185 -4.41 -12.50 -0.65
CA LYS A 185 -4.18 -11.54 0.44
C LYS A 185 -4.53 -12.20 1.76
N ILE A 186 -3.60 -12.10 2.70
CA ILE A 186 -3.80 -12.52 4.09
C ILE A 186 -3.80 -11.25 4.92
N GLY A 187 -4.89 -10.96 5.63
CA GLY A 187 -4.98 -9.77 6.46
C GLY A 187 -5.81 -10.01 7.71
N LEU A 188 -5.81 -9.02 8.59
CA LEU A 188 -6.63 -9.03 9.81
C LEU A 188 -7.62 -7.85 9.84
N THR A 189 -8.71 -8.03 10.55
CA THR A 189 -9.67 -6.97 10.86
C THR A 189 -10.22 -7.14 12.28
N ARG A 190 -10.50 -6.03 12.93
CA ARG A 190 -11.16 -5.99 14.25
C ARG A 190 -12.60 -5.48 14.16
N ARG A 191 -13.10 -5.24 12.95
CA ARG A 191 -14.50 -4.86 12.69
C ARG A 191 -15.42 -5.97 13.22
N LEU A 192 -16.60 -5.58 13.67
CA LEU A 192 -17.63 -6.53 14.07
C LEU A 192 -18.06 -7.41 12.89
N GLU A 193 -18.19 -6.79 11.71
CA GLU A 193 -18.56 -7.44 10.45
C GLU A 193 -17.35 -7.54 9.50
N PRO A 194 -16.61 -8.67 9.50
CA PRO A 194 -15.39 -8.81 8.70
C PRO A 194 -15.64 -8.80 7.18
N LEU A 195 -16.83 -9.20 6.74
CA LEU A 195 -17.21 -9.18 5.32
C LEU A 195 -17.36 -7.76 4.76
N GLU A 196 -17.85 -6.81 5.56
CA GLU A 196 -17.92 -5.41 5.15
C GLU A 196 -16.53 -4.84 4.87
N ARG A 197 -15.54 -5.21 5.70
CA ARG A 197 -14.14 -4.82 5.48
C ARG A 197 -13.61 -5.33 4.14
N VAL A 198 -13.90 -6.58 3.78
CA VAL A 198 -13.49 -7.15 2.48
C VAL A 198 -14.19 -6.42 1.31
N SER A 199 -15.45 -6.03 1.48
CA SER A 199 -16.19 -5.24 0.49
C SER A 199 -15.59 -3.85 0.29
N GLU A 200 -15.23 -3.14 1.38
CA GLU A 200 -14.53 -1.85 1.32
C GLU A 200 -13.19 -1.95 0.56
N LEU A 201 -12.43 -3.02 0.81
CA LEU A 201 -11.16 -3.28 0.12
C LEU A 201 -11.36 -3.52 -1.39
N SER A 202 -12.46 -4.19 -1.75
CA SER A 202 -12.84 -4.44 -3.15
C SER A 202 -13.15 -3.15 -3.91
N GLY A 203 -13.98 -2.28 -3.32
CA GLY A 203 -14.49 -1.08 -4.01
C GLY A 203 -13.46 0.03 -4.22
N ALA A 204 -12.36 0.04 -3.46
CA ALA A 204 -11.42 1.16 -3.45
C ALA A 204 -10.17 0.95 -4.32
N SER A 205 -9.84 -0.28 -4.72
CA SER A 205 -8.47 -0.59 -5.15
C SER A 205 -8.32 -1.59 -6.29
N VAL A 206 -9.40 -2.28 -6.70
CA VAL A 206 -9.35 -3.34 -7.70
C VAL A 206 -10.59 -3.32 -8.61
N PRO A 207 -10.49 -3.77 -9.87
CA PRO A 207 -11.60 -3.74 -10.83
C PRO A 207 -12.70 -4.78 -10.58
N PHE A 208 -12.40 -5.84 -9.83
CA PHE A 208 -13.33 -6.92 -9.51
C PHE A 208 -13.42 -7.08 -7.99
N ARG A 209 -14.50 -7.66 -7.48
CA ARG A 209 -14.59 -8.00 -6.05
C ARG A 209 -13.60 -9.09 -5.64
N PHE A 210 -13.21 -9.07 -4.37
CA PHE A 210 -12.45 -10.16 -3.78
C PHE A 210 -13.35 -11.36 -3.51
N ASP A 211 -12.86 -12.55 -3.85
CA ASP A 211 -13.41 -13.83 -3.40
C ASP A 211 -12.89 -14.12 -1.98
N VAL A 212 -13.78 -14.57 -1.09
CA VAL A 212 -13.44 -14.89 0.30
C VAL A 212 -13.22 -16.39 0.44
N HIS A 213 -12.01 -16.77 0.86
CA HIS A 213 -11.64 -18.17 1.07
C HIS A 213 -11.86 -18.60 2.52
N THR A 214 -11.51 -17.76 3.48
CA THR A 214 -11.83 -18.02 4.89
C THR A 214 -11.81 -16.74 5.70
N ILE A 215 -12.59 -16.74 6.77
CA ILE A 215 -12.58 -15.73 7.83
C ILE A 215 -12.54 -16.51 9.14
N TYR A 216 -11.48 -16.33 9.90
CA TYR A 216 -11.23 -17.05 11.13
C TYR A 216 -11.10 -16.07 12.30
N PHE A 217 -11.95 -16.23 13.32
CA PHE A 217 -11.84 -15.47 14.56
C PHE A 217 -10.72 -16.06 15.44
N SER A 218 -9.85 -15.18 15.95
CA SER A 218 -8.79 -15.54 16.89
C SER A 218 -8.73 -14.52 18.02
N GLU A 219 -8.51 -15.00 19.25
CA GLU A 219 -8.23 -14.14 20.42
C GLU A 219 -6.85 -13.45 20.31
N ASP A 220 -5.95 -13.99 19.49
CA ASP A 220 -4.67 -13.39 19.12
C ASP A 220 -4.47 -13.44 17.59
N ALA A 221 -5.34 -12.71 16.88
CA ALA A 221 -5.29 -12.59 15.43
C ALA A 221 -3.97 -11.96 14.95
N VAL A 222 -3.37 -11.08 15.75
CA VAL A 222 -2.10 -10.42 15.43
C VAL A 222 -0.96 -11.42 15.33
N THR A 223 -0.81 -12.31 16.32
CA THR A 223 0.24 -13.35 16.27
C THR A 223 0.01 -14.28 15.09
N LEU A 224 -1.23 -14.74 14.90
CA LEU A 224 -1.58 -15.66 13.82
C LEU A 224 -1.26 -15.09 12.44
N GLU A 225 -1.65 -13.84 12.19
CA GLU A 225 -1.39 -13.14 10.93
C GLU A 225 0.11 -12.93 10.69
N THR A 226 0.85 -12.49 11.71
CA THR A 226 2.30 -12.28 11.61
C THR A 226 3.04 -13.59 11.29
N GLU A 227 2.59 -14.71 11.86
CA GLU A 227 3.16 -16.02 11.57
C GLU A 227 2.87 -16.49 10.15
N LEU A 228 1.66 -16.25 9.63
CA LEU A 228 1.31 -16.54 8.23
C LEU A 228 2.17 -15.68 7.30
N HIS A 229 2.26 -14.38 7.54
CA HIS A 229 3.10 -13.49 6.73
C HIS A 229 4.56 -13.93 6.73
N ARG A 230 5.10 -14.34 7.88
CA ARG A 230 6.47 -14.87 7.97
C ARG A 230 6.63 -16.16 7.15
N HIS A 231 5.65 -17.05 7.21
CA HIS A 231 5.67 -18.31 6.44
C HIS A 231 5.67 -18.05 4.92
N PHE A 232 4.91 -17.07 4.45
CA PHE A 232 4.79 -16.73 3.04
C PHE A 232 5.74 -15.60 2.57
N ALA A 233 6.61 -15.08 3.43
CA ALA A 233 7.43 -13.89 3.15
C ALA A 233 8.31 -14.02 1.88
N SER A 234 8.92 -15.19 1.65
CA SER A 234 9.71 -15.46 0.44
C SER A 234 8.88 -15.44 -0.85
N ARG A 235 7.55 -15.57 -0.72
CA ARG A 235 6.56 -15.57 -1.80
C ARG A 235 5.73 -14.29 -1.82
N ALA A 236 6.14 -13.24 -1.12
CA ALA A 236 5.44 -11.95 -1.18
C ALA A 236 5.46 -11.38 -2.61
N LEU A 237 4.30 -10.95 -3.09
CA LEU A 237 4.13 -10.33 -4.41
C LEU A 237 4.95 -9.03 -4.53
N ASN A 238 4.98 -8.24 -3.45
CA ASN A 238 5.75 -7.01 -3.38
C ASN A 238 6.93 -7.16 -2.40
N GLN A 239 8.11 -7.43 -2.94
CA GLN A 239 9.35 -7.55 -2.17
C GLN A 239 9.93 -6.20 -1.72
N ALA A 240 9.53 -5.09 -2.35
CA ALA A 240 10.00 -3.75 -2.00
C ALA A 240 9.24 -3.17 -0.80
N ASN A 241 7.96 -3.51 -0.63
CA ASN A 241 7.12 -3.05 0.47
C ASN A 241 6.39 -4.23 1.13
N SER A 242 6.97 -4.75 2.22
CA SER A 242 6.44 -5.87 3.01
C SER A 242 5.09 -5.58 3.68
N ARG A 243 4.66 -4.32 3.76
CA ARG A 243 3.31 -3.95 4.26
C ARG A 243 2.20 -4.25 3.26
N LYS A 244 2.55 -4.66 2.03
CA LYS A 244 1.59 -5.14 1.02
C LYS A 244 1.51 -6.66 1.13
N GLU A 245 0.51 -7.11 1.87
CA GLU A 245 0.35 -8.50 2.33
C GLU A 245 -0.30 -9.40 1.27
N PHE A 246 0.23 -9.35 0.03
CA PHE A 246 -0.17 -10.23 -1.06
C PHE A 246 0.94 -11.26 -1.29
N PHE A 247 0.56 -12.52 -1.48
CA PHE A 247 1.49 -13.63 -1.56
C PHE A 247 1.15 -14.54 -2.73
N PHE A 248 2.19 -15.07 -3.38
CA PHE A 248 2.08 -16.16 -4.35
C PHE A 248 1.82 -17.47 -3.61
N ALA A 249 0.55 -17.82 -3.46
CA ALA A 249 0.08 -19.02 -2.79
C ALA A 249 -1.36 -19.31 -3.22
N THR A 250 -1.75 -20.58 -3.13
CA THR A 250 -3.14 -20.97 -3.33
C THR A 250 -3.92 -20.87 -2.01
N PRO A 251 -5.25 -20.70 -2.05
CA PRO A 251 -6.08 -20.76 -0.85
C PRO A 251 -5.89 -22.05 -0.04
N ALA A 252 -5.71 -23.18 -0.73
CA ALA A 252 -5.45 -24.48 -0.11
C ALA A 252 -4.14 -24.50 0.68
N GLU A 253 -3.06 -23.92 0.15
CA GLU A 253 -1.79 -23.82 0.88
C GLU A 253 -1.94 -22.98 2.16
N VAL A 254 -2.67 -21.87 2.08
CA VAL A 254 -2.93 -21.03 3.27
C VAL A 254 -3.77 -21.78 4.29
N ARG A 255 -4.79 -22.52 3.84
CA ARG A 255 -5.61 -23.38 4.70
C ARG A 255 -4.75 -24.37 5.45
N ASP A 256 -3.88 -25.09 4.77
CA ASP A 256 -3.10 -26.17 5.38
C ASP A 256 -2.17 -25.63 6.47
N VAL A 257 -1.54 -24.47 6.23
CA VAL A 257 -0.73 -23.77 7.26
C VAL A 257 -1.60 -23.26 8.41
N LEU A 258 -2.78 -22.73 8.11
CA LEU A 258 -3.72 -22.25 9.12
C LEU A 258 -4.22 -23.41 10.00
N MET A 259 -4.60 -24.54 9.41
CA MET A 259 -5.02 -25.75 10.13
C MET A 259 -3.95 -26.30 11.07
N GLN A 260 -2.68 -26.27 10.66
CA GLN A 260 -1.57 -26.69 11.54
C GLN A 260 -1.44 -25.81 12.80
N LYS A 261 -1.90 -24.55 12.72
CA LYS A 261 -1.80 -23.57 13.82
C LYS A 261 -3.03 -23.56 14.72
N VAL A 262 -4.22 -23.62 14.14
CA VAL A 262 -5.49 -23.44 14.88
C VAL A 262 -6.30 -24.73 15.05
N GLY A 263 -5.90 -25.82 14.39
CA GLY A 263 -6.49 -27.16 14.52
C GLY A 263 -7.81 -27.37 13.76
N ALA A 264 -8.73 -26.41 13.76
CA ALA A 264 -10.02 -26.51 13.08
C ALA A 264 -10.41 -25.21 12.37
N LEU A 265 -10.94 -25.34 11.15
CA LEU A 265 -11.54 -24.26 10.37
C LEU A 265 -13.01 -24.56 10.15
N LEU A 266 -13.87 -23.62 10.52
CA LEU A 266 -15.33 -23.72 10.39
C LEU A 266 -15.79 -23.58 8.93
N GLU A 267 -15.25 -22.58 8.23
CA GLU A 267 -15.65 -22.25 6.86
C GLU A 267 -14.43 -21.99 5.98
N PHE A 268 -14.28 -22.81 4.94
CA PHE A 268 -13.25 -22.65 3.93
C PHE A 268 -13.83 -22.89 2.53
N ARG A 269 -13.51 -21.99 1.60
CA ARG A 269 -13.79 -22.11 0.17
C ARG A 269 -12.49 -22.19 -0.60
N GLU A 270 -12.27 -23.29 -1.29
CA GLU A 270 -11.04 -23.51 -2.06
C GLU A 270 -11.03 -22.71 -3.35
N ASP A 271 -12.12 -22.77 -4.10
CA ASP A 271 -12.24 -22.14 -5.41
C ASP A 271 -12.65 -20.67 -5.31
N ALA A 272 -12.00 -19.83 -6.11
CA ALA A 272 -12.42 -18.45 -6.35
C ALA A 272 -13.52 -18.43 -7.44
N GLU A 273 -14.72 -17.95 -7.12
CA GLU A 273 -15.83 -17.88 -8.07
C GLU A 273 -15.52 -16.92 -9.22
N ALA A 274 -14.88 -15.78 -8.91
CA ALA A 274 -14.40 -14.78 -9.87
C ALA A 274 -15.46 -14.41 -10.94
N LEU A 275 -16.72 -14.32 -10.54
CA LEU A 275 -17.87 -14.25 -11.45
C LEU A 275 -17.78 -13.06 -12.43
N GLU A 276 -17.54 -11.86 -11.90
CA GLU A 276 -17.41 -10.64 -12.71
C GLU A 276 -16.25 -10.74 -13.71
N TYR A 277 -15.14 -11.37 -13.30
CA TYR A 277 -13.99 -11.61 -14.16
C TYR A 277 -14.35 -12.56 -15.30
N LEU A 278 -14.96 -13.72 -15.00
CA LEU A 278 -15.33 -14.72 -16.01
C LEU A 278 -16.34 -14.17 -17.02
N GLN A 279 -17.29 -13.35 -16.57
CA GLN A 279 -18.23 -12.64 -17.44
C GLN A 279 -17.53 -11.63 -18.37
N SER A 280 -16.45 -11.00 -17.88
CA SER A 280 -15.74 -9.95 -18.60
C SER A 280 -14.72 -10.49 -19.62
N VAL A 281 -14.00 -11.57 -19.29
CA VAL A 281 -12.87 -12.10 -20.09
C VAL A 281 -13.26 -12.36 -21.55
N GLY A 282 -14.44 -12.91 -21.80
CA GLY A 282 -14.92 -13.20 -23.15
C GLY A 282 -15.15 -11.95 -24.02
N SER A 283 -15.32 -10.79 -23.39
CA SER A 283 -15.59 -9.50 -24.06
C SER A 283 -14.34 -8.64 -24.24
N TRP A 284 -13.18 -9.11 -23.78
CA TRP A 284 -11.95 -8.34 -23.87
C TRP A 284 -11.44 -8.25 -25.32
N PRO A 285 -10.84 -7.11 -25.71
CA PRO A 285 -10.21 -7.00 -27.02
C PRO A 285 -9.11 -8.07 -27.14
N ARG A 286 -9.10 -8.82 -28.25
CA ARG A 286 -8.04 -9.78 -28.54
C ARG A 286 -6.71 -9.05 -28.50
N ARG A 287 -5.87 -9.37 -27.52
CA ARG A 287 -4.49 -8.90 -27.51
C ARG A 287 -3.77 -9.61 -28.65
N SER A 288 -3.31 -8.86 -29.64
CA SER A 288 -2.34 -9.38 -30.61
C SER A 288 -1.09 -9.75 -29.82
N GLU A 289 -0.73 -11.03 -29.81
CA GLU A 289 0.54 -11.52 -29.28
C GLU A 289 1.67 -10.98 -30.16
N THR A 290 2.06 -9.73 -29.95
CA THR A 290 3.41 -9.28 -30.29
C THR A 290 4.29 -9.69 -29.12
N ALA A 291 4.93 -10.84 -29.30
CA ALA A 291 5.93 -11.38 -28.41
C ALA A 291 6.96 -10.30 -28.04
N LEU A 292 7.09 -10.05 -26.74
CA LEU A 292 8.29 -9.45 -26.17
C LEU A 292 9.38 -10.53 -26.20
N THR A 293 10.22 -10.49 -27.23
CA THR A 293 11.60 -11.03 -27.20
C THR A 293 12.49 -10.09 -26.42
#